data_AF-A0A964YKV8-F1
#
_entry.id   AF-A0A964YKV8-F1
#
_cell.length_a   1.000
_cell.length_b   1.000
_cell.length_c   1.000
_cell.angle_alpha   90.00
_cell.angle_beta   90.00
_cell.angle_gamma   90.00
#
_symmetry.space_group_name_H-M   'P 1'
#
loop_
_entity.id
_entity.type
_entity.pdbx_description
1 polymer ?
#
loop_
_entity_poly.entity_id
_entity_poly.type
_entity_poly.pdbx_seq_one_letter_code
_entity_poly.pdbx_strand_id
1 'polypeptide(L)' 'MKVFWLLFGFIPCIPLAQIVHPSNSPAYLQNEVAKVYVTMNPLDFTTMVGDSLGSTYEFPADFIYECSSFVDTVQNVG' A
#
# COMPACT_ATOMS: atom_id res chain seq x y z
N MET A 1 49.01 26.11 9.20
CA MET A 1 47.77 26.31 10.00
C MET A 1 46.74 26.87 9.03
N LYS A 2 45.61 26.27 8.68
CA LYS A 2 44.67 25.42 9.42
C LYS A 2 43.98 24.47 8.42
N VAL A 3 44.06 23.17 8.68
CA VAL A 3 43.13 22.18 8.12
C VAL A 3 41.79 22.45 8.80
N PHE A 4 40.85 23.07 8.09
CA PHE A 4 39.57 23.51 8.65
C PHE A 4 38.44 22.68 8.03
N TRP A 5 38.06 21.63 8.76
CA TRP A 5 36.74 20.98 8.81
C TRP A 5 36.22 20.24 7.55
N LEU A 6 36.68 19.00 7.37
CA LEU A 6 35.93 17.93 6.70
C LEU A 6 35.10 17.16 7.74
N LEU A 7 34.04 17.79 8.26
CA LEU A 7 33.02 17.14 9.11
C LEU A 7 31.60 17.55 8.67
N PHE A 8 31.38 17.62 7.36
CA PHE A 8 30.04 17.65 6.79
C PHE A 8 29.79 16.31 6.12
N GLY A 9 28.96 15.46 6.71
CA GLY A 9 28.46 14.30 5.99
C GLY A 9 28.11 13.06 6.78
N PHE A 10 27.53 13.18 7.97
CA PHE A 10 26.65 12.13 8.48
C PHE A 10 25.41 12.78 9.09
N ILE A 11 24.62 13.42 8.22
CA ILE A 11 23.21 13.63 8.53
C ILE A 11 22.57 12.24 8.35
N PRO A 12 22.08 11.59 9.41
CA PRO A 12 21.29 10.39 9.21
C PRO A 12 20.08 10.80 8.38
N CYS A 13 20.01 10.29 7.15
CA CYS A 13 18.80 10.30 6.37
C CYS A 13 17.81 9.42 7.14
N ILE A 14 16.95 10.04 7.96
CA ILE A 14 15.83 9.34 8.57
C ILE A 14 14.86 9.06 7.42
N PRO A 15 14.62 7.80 7.02
CA PRO A 15 13.60 7.52 6.03
C PRO A 15 12.24 7.81 6.67
N LEU A 16 11.72 9.03 6.51
CA LEU A 16 10.31 9.35 6.70
C LEU A 16 9.51 8.88 5.48
N ALA A 17 9.67 7.61 5.10
CA ALA A 17 8.92 7.02 3.99
C ALA A 17 7.52 6.55 4.42
N GLN A 18 7.17 6.68 5.71
CA GLN A 18 5.85 6.35 6.17
C GLN A 18 4.96 7.60 6.12
N ILE A 19 3.90 7.53 5.30
CA ILE A 19 2.78 8.45 5.38
C ILE A 19 2.28 8.43 6.82
N VAL A 20 2.34 9.58 7.51
CA VAL A 20 1.83 9.70 8.87
C VAL A 20 0.33 9.42 8.82
N HIS A 21 -0.12 8.40 9.57
CA HIS A 21 -1.54 8.10 9.70
C HIS A 21 -2.30 9.36 10.17
N PRO A 22 -3.33 9.81 9.44
CA PRO A 22 -4.13 10.98 9.83
C PRO A 22 -4.70 10.83 11.24
N SER A 23 -5.03 11.94 11.91
CA SER A 23 -5.73 11.87 13.19
C SER A 23 -7.09 11.19 13.01
N ASN A 24 -7.44 10.32 13.95
CA ASN A 24 -8.73 9.63 13.99
C ASN A 24 -9.88 10.63 13.85
N SER A 25 -10.84 10.33 13.00
CA SER A 25 -11.98 11.20 12.70
C SER A 25 -13.18 10.36 12.29
N PRO A 26 -14.37 10.94 12.11
CA PRO A 26 -15.50 10.22 11.52
C PRO A 26 -15.20 9.61 10.14
N ALA A 27 -14.22 10.14 9.41
CA ALA A 27 -13.74 9.57 8.14
C ALA A 27 -12.62 8.52 8.31
N TYR A 28 -12.05 8.38 9.52
CA TYR A 28 -10.95 7.45 9.84
C TYR A 28 -11.26 6.77 11.18
N LEU A 29 -12.30 5.92 11.18
CA LEU A 29 -12.78 5.22 12.37
C LEU A 29 -11.81 4.10 12.76
N GLN A 30 -11.38 4.09 14.02
CA GLN A 30 -10.42 3.09 14.53
C GLN A 30 -11.00 1.69 14.72
N ASN A 31 -12.33 1.61 14.74
CA ASN A 31 -13.09 0.38 14.89
C ASN A 31 -13.88 0.04 13.62
N GLU A 32 -13.56 0.67 12.49
CA GLU A 32 -14.11 0.24 11.21
C GLU A 32 -13.56 -1.14 10.88
N VAL A 33 -14.44 -2.13 10.95
CA VAL A 33 -14.15 -3.48 10.44
C VAL A 33 -14.53 -3.47 8.96
N ALA A 34 -13.61 -2.98 8.13
CA ALA A 34 -13.71 -3.11 6.69
C ALA A 34 -13.13 -4.45 6.24
N LYS A 35 -13.77 -5.08 5.26
CA LYS A 35 -13.31 -6.31 4.61
C LYS A 35 -13.17 -6.03 3.12
N VAL A 36 -12.09 -6.57 2.55
CA VAL A 36 -11.86 -6.57 1.11
C VAL A 36 -11.90 -8.01 0.64
N TYR A 37 -12.78 -8.30 -0.31
CA TYR A 37 -12.81 -9.57 -1.01
C TYR A 37 -12.28 -9.35 -2.41
N VAL A 38 -11.37 -10.22 -2.83
CA VAL A 38 -10.77 -10.19 -4.16
C VAL A 38 -11.08 -11.50 -4.85
N THR A 39 -11.72 -11.42 -6.01
CA THR A 39 -11.96 -12.58 -6.87
C THR A 39 -11.13 -12.44 -8.12
N MET A 40 -10.29 -13.42 -8.41
CA MET A 40 -9.44 -13.44 -9.61
C MET A 40 -9.19 -14.86 -10.08
N ASN A 41 -8.61 -15.01 -11.26
CA ASN A 41 -8.21 -16.32 -11.76
C ASN A 41 -7.10 -16.93 -10.86
N PRO A 42 -7.22 -18.20 -10.43
CA PRO A 42 -6.21 -18.84 -9.57
C PRO A 42 -4.79 -18.91 -10.18
N LEU A 43 -4.70 -19.04 -11.51
CA LEU A 43 -3.41 -19.05 -12.21
C LEU A 43 -2.77 -17.66 -12.19
N ASP A 44 -3.56 -16.62 -12.41
CA ASP A 44 -3.13 -15.23 -12.33
C ASP A 44 -2.66 -14.89 -10.92
N PHE A 45 -3.38 -15.34 -9.89
CA PHE A 45 -2.94 -15.18 -8.49
C PHE A 45 -1.59 -15.87 -8.23
N THR A 46 -1.44 -17.11 -8.69
CA THR A 46 -0.20 -17.88 -8.52
C THR A 46 0.97 -17.20 -9.21
N THR A 47 0.73 -16.65 -10.39
CA THR A 47 1.73 -15.91 -11.17
C THR A 47 2.09 -14.59 -10.50
N MET A 48 1.10 -13.82 -10.07
CA MET A 48 1.27 -12.54 -9.37
C MET A 48 2.09 -12.69 -8.08
N VAL A 49 1.79 -13.70 -7.26
CA VAL A 49 2.50 -13.94 -6.00
C VAL A 49 3.87 -14.59 -6.23
N GLY A 50 4.01 -15.40 -7.29
CA GLY A 50 5.25 -16.09 -7.64
C GLY A 50 6.31 -15.21 -8.30
N ASP A 51 5.90 -14.21 -9.08
CA ASP A 51 6.75 -13.34 -9.90
C ASP A 51 6.60 -11.84 -9.52
N SER A 52 6.37 -11.60 -8.23
CA SER A 52 5.89 -10.34 -7.65
C SER A 52 6.77 -9.10 -7.89
N LEU A 53 7.99 -9.25 -8.43
CA LEU A 53 8.93 -8.13 -8.60
C LEU A 53 9.33 -7.98 -10.08
N GLY A 54 8.50 -7.27 -10.85
CA GLY A 54 8.87 -6.79 -12.18
C GLY A 54 7.92 -7.16 -13.31
N SER A 55 6.83 -7.88 -13.02
CA SER A 55 5.78 -8.12 -14.01
C SER A 55 5.13 -6.81 -14.45
N THR A 56 5.10 -6.56 -15.76
CA THR A 56 4.29 -5.51 -16.40
C THR A 56 2.93 -6.02 -16.84
N TYR A 57 2.58 -7.26 -16.46
CA TYR A 57 1.32 -7.89 -16.81
C TYR A 57 0.25 -7.49 -15.79
N GLU A 58 -0.85 -6.94 -16.31
CA GLU A 58 -2.04 -6.59 -15.54
C GLU A 58 -2.79 -7.88 -15.17
N PHE A 59 -3.21 -8.01 -13.91
CA PHE A 59 -3.92 -9.18 -13.41
C PHE A 59 -5.38 -8.78 -13.10
N PRO A 60 -6.33 -9.05 -14.01
CA PRO A 60 -7.72 -8.67 -13.81
C PRO A 60 -8.30 -9.33 -12.56
N ALA A 61 -8.92 -8.51 -11.71
CA ALA A 61 -9.63 -8.98 -10.53
C ALA A 61 -10.87 -8.12 -10.25
N ASP A 62 -11.84 -8.72 -9.57
CA ASP A 62 -13.00 -8.03 -9.03
C ASP A 62 -12.82 -7.82 -7.53
N PHE A 63 -13.12 -6.59 -7.08
CA PHE A 63 -12.96 -6.17 -5.70
C PHE A 63 -14.31 -5.83 -5.08
N ILE A 64 -14.57 -6.38 -3.89
CA ILE A 64 -15.71 -5.98 -3.07
C ILE A 64 -15.16 -5.36 -1.79
N TYR A 65 -15.53 -4.11 -1.55
CA TYR A 65 -15.31 -3.42 -0.28
C TYR A 65 -16.58 -3.48 0.54
N GLU A 66 -16.51 -4.09 1.72
CA GLU A 66 -17.62 -4.16 2.66
C GLU A 66 -17.20 -3.51 3.98
N CYS A 67 -17.97 -2.53 4.45
CA CYS A 67 -17.85 -1.97 5.78
C CYS A 67 -19.21 -1.97 6.50
N SER A 68 -19.25 -1.44 7.71
CA SER A 68 -20.48 -1.42 8.52
C SER A 68 -21.60 -0.54 7.95
N SER A 69 -21.28 0.38 7.03
CA SER A 69 -22.22 1.36 6.50
C SER A 69 -22.57 1.16 5.02
N PHE A 70 -21.71 0.50 4.23
CA PHE A 70 -21.98 0.23 2.82
C PHE A 70 -21.20 -0.98 2.28
N VAL A 71 -21.64 -1.46 1.12
CA VAL A 71 -20.94 -2.45 0.29
C VAL A 71 -20.79 -1.86 -1.09
N ASP A 72 -19.58 -1.91 -1.65
CA ASP A 72 -19.28 -1.42 -3.00
C ASP A 72 -18.48 -2.47 -3.78
N THR A 73 -18.66 -2.51 -5.10
CA THR A 73 -18.00 -3.46 -6.00
C THR A 73 -17.34 -2.71 -7.15
N VAL A 74 -16.04 -2.92 -7.30
CA VAL A 74 -15.28 -2.42 -8.45
C VAL A 74 -14.90 -3.61 -9.32
N GLN A 75 -15.34 -3.59 -10.57
CA GLN A 75 -15.08 -4.65 -11.53
C GLN A 75 -13.83 -4.35 -12.36
N ASN A 76 -13.13 -5.40 -12.79
CA ASN A 76 -11.98 -5.34 -13.71
C ASN A 76 -10.90 -4.35 -13.28
N VAL A 77 -10.38 -4.50 -12.06
CA VAL A 77 -9.22 -3.75 -11.59
C VAL A 77 -7.99 -4.58 -11.92
N GLY A 78 -7.14 -4.07 -12.80
CA GLY A 78 -5.95 -4.74 -13.34
C GLY A 78 -5.04 -3.72 -13.98
#